data_AF-A0A388NTH7-F1
#
_entry.id   AF-A0A388NTH7-F1
#
_cell.length_a   1.000
_cell.length_b   1.000
_cell.length_c   1.000
_cell.angle_alpha   90.00
_cell.angle_beta   90.00
_cell.angle_gamma   90.00
#
_symmetry.space_group_name_H-M   'P 1'
#
loop_
_entity.id
_entity.type
_entity.pdbx_description
1 polymer ?
#
loop_
_entity_poly.entity_id
_entity_poly.type
_entity_poly.pdbx_seq_one_letter_code
_entity_poly.pdbx_strand_id
1 'polypeptide(L)'
;DAYRTVVTSMTPQAVIDLIKASGLRGRGGAGFPTGVKWSFLSNRFPRYVVANSDESEPGTFKDREIMERNPFQFLEGLMIASYAAQASTAYNYLRGEFWELAARLDAQIAELHAAGLLGKNVLGTQYSLDVHNHLGAGAYICGEESALLESIEGKLGQPRLKPPFPLTAACTGSPR
;
A
#
# COMPACT_ATOMS: atom_id res chain seq x y z
N ASP A 1 5.88 13.24 -12.14
CA ASP A 1 6.34 14.54 -11.59
C ASP A 1 5.96 14.76 -10.13
N ALA A 2 4.78 14.32 -9.69
CA ALA A 2 4.36 14.48 -8.30
C ALA A 2 5.27 13.70 -7.34
N TYR A 3 5.61 12.45 -7.65
CA TYR A 3 6.47 11.64 -6.78
C TYR A 3 7.85 12.27 -6.54
N ARG A 4 8.46 12.82 -7.60
CA ARG A 4 9.76 13.49 -7.49
C ARG A 4 9.69 14.65 -6.51
N THR A 5 8.73 15.55 -6.69
CA THR A 5 8.52 16.71 -5.80
C THR A 5 8.27 16.29 -4.36
N VAL A 6 7.47 15.24 -4.15
CA VAL A 6 7.17 14.71 -2.81
C VAL A 6 8.44 14.22 -2.12
N VAL A 7 9.25 13.41 -2.81
CA VAL A 7 10.44 12.79 -2.20
C VAL A 7 11.58 13.81 -2.01
N THR A 8 11.76 14.76 -2.92
CA THR A 8 12.89 15.70 -2.84
C THR A 8 12.60 16.97 -2.05
N SER A 9 11.33 17.36 -1.95
CA SER A 9 10.97 18.72 -1.50
C SER A 9 9.95 18.75 -0.35
N MET A 10 9.37 17.61 0.03
CA MET A 10 8.41 17.54 1.13
C MET A 10 8.87 16.59 2.22
N THR A 11 8.55 16.91 3.48
CA THR A 11 8.71 15.95 4.58
C THR A 11 7.53 14.96 4.57
N PRO A 12 7.69 13.73 5.11
CA PRO A 12 6.58 12.78 5.23
C PRO A 12 5.36 13.37 5.95
N GLN A 13 5.59 14.16 7.01
CA GLN A 13 4.52 14.85 7.73
C GLN A 13 3.77 15.87 6.85
N ALA A 14 4.49 16.64 6.02
CA ALA A 14 3.86 17.59 5.10
C ALA A 14 2.96 16.88 4.07
N VAL A 15 3.33 15.68 3.63
CA VAL A 15 2.48 14.86 2.75
C VAL A 15 1.21 14.41 3.49
N ILE A 16 1.33 13.93 4.73
CA ILE A 16 0.18 13.53 5.56
C ILE A 16 -0.77 14.70 5.76
N ASP A 17 -0.24 15.89 6.08
CA ASP A 17 -1.04 17.10 6.30
C ASP A 17 -1.75 17.55 5.02
N LEU A 18 -1.08 17.46 3.86
CA LEU A 18 -1.70 17.73 2.55
C LEU A 18 -2.87 16.77 2.26
N ILE A 19 -2.70 15.47 2.52
CA ILE A 19 -3.75 14.47 2.34
C ILE A 19 -4.90 14.66 3.34
N LYS A 20 -4.60 15.12 4.55
CA LYS A 20 -5.62 15.48 5.53
C LYS A 20 -6.43 16.70 5.09
N ALA A 21 -5.76 17.72 4.55
CA ALA A 21 -6.39 18.94 4.04
C ALA A 21 -7.25 18.69 2.78
N SER A 22 -6.90 17.71 1.95
CA SER A 22 -7.67 17.37 0.75
C SER A 22 -9.03 16.72 1.04
N GLY A 23 -9.25 16.24 2.28
CA GLY A 23 -10.47 15.54 2.65
C GLY A 23 -10.61 14.15 2.00
N LEU A 24 -9.50 13.57 1.52
CA LEU A 24 -9.52 12.26 0.88
C LEU A 24 -10.05 11.17 1.84
N ARG A 25 -11.07 10.44 1.39
CA ARG A 25 -11.67 9.30 2.09
C ARG A 25 -11.30 7.98 1.41
N GLY A 26 -11.17 6.91 2.20
CA GLY A 26 -10.86 5.57 1.70
C GLY A 26 -11.88 5.07 0.69
N ARG A 27 -11.40 4.49 -0.41
CA ARG A 27 -12.21 4.05 -1.56
C ARG A 27 -12.51 2.54 -1.60
N GLY A 28 -12.06 1.79 -0.59
CA GLY A 28 -12.35 0.37 -0.40
C GLY A 28 -13.59 0.10 0.47
N GLY A 29 -14.61 0.96 0.41
CA GLY A 29 -15.88 0.77 1.14
C GLY A 29 -15.96 1.38 2.55
N ALA A 30 -14.86 1.38 3.33
CA ALA A 30 -14.88 1.88 4.72
C ALA A 30 -15.06 3.41 4.86
N GLY A 31 -14.71 4.20 3.83
CA GLY A 31 -14.92 5.65 3.82
C GLY A 31 -14.17 6.44 4.91
N PHE A 32 -13.16 5.85 5.55
CA PHE A 32 -12.38 6.48 6.62
C PHE A 32 -11.46 7.59 6.05
N PRO A 33 -11.29 8.75 6.73
CA PRO A 33 -10.40 9.81 6.25
C PRO A 33 -8.94 9.35 6.18
N THR A 34 -8.36 9.34 4.97
CA THR A 34 -7.04 8.76 4.70
C THR A 34 -5.92 9.48 5.44
N GLY A 35 -5.94 10.82 5.46
CA GLY A 35 -4.93 11.60 6.17
C GLY A 35 -4.97 11.37 7.69
N VAL A 36 -6.15 11.14 8.26
CA VAL A 36 -6.29 10.77 9.67
C VAL A 36 -5.74 9.37 9.91
N LYS A 37 -6.01 8.40 9.02
CA LYS A 37 -5.42 7.05 9.10
C LYS A 37 -3.90 7.10 9.14
N TRP A 38 -3.28 7.89 8.27
CA TRP A 38 -1.82 8.03 8.20
C TRP A 38 -1.24 8.76 9.42
N SER A 39 -2.02 9.60 10.10
CA SER A 39 -1.56 10.23 11.36
C SER A 39 -1.43 9.26 12.54
N PHE A 40 -2.01 8.06 12.45
CA PHE A 40 -1.92 7.02 13.47
C PHE A 40 -0.77 6.03 13.26
N LEU A 41 0.16 6.32 12.35
CA LEU A 41 1.31 5.46 12.12
C LEU A 41 2.17 5.34 13.39
N SER A 42 2.55 4.11 13.72
CA SER A 42 3.33 3.81 14.92
C SER A 42 4.79 4.25 14.74
N ASN A 43 5.49 4.68 15.79
CA ASN A 43 6.93 4.98 15.72
C ASN A 43 7.81 3.72 15.68
N ARG A 44 7.29 2.60 15.19
CA ARG A 44 7.95 1.31 15.16
C ARG A 44 8.35 0.99 13.71
N PHE A 45 9.58 0.51 13.53
CA PHE A 45 10.18 0.22 12.21
C PHE A 45 10.77 -1.20 12.19
N PRO A 46 10.74 -1.92 11.05
CA PRO A 46 10.34 -1.45 9.71
C PRO A 46 8.83 -1.30 9.55
N ARG A 47 8.42 -0.31 8.75
CA ARG A 47 7.03 -0.10 8.34
C ARG A 47 6.82 -0.65 6.94
N TYR A 48 5.61 -1.14 6.70
CA TYR A 48 5.19 -1.68 5.41
C TYR A 48 3.93 -0.97 4.94
N VAL A 49 3.82 -0.73 3.64
CA VAL A 49 2.57 -0.29 3.02
C VAL A 49 2.02 -1.43 2.20
N VAL A 50 0.71 -1.67 2.32
CA VAL A 50 0.02 -2.68 1.53
C VAL A 50 -1.10 -2.02 0.74
N ALA A 51 -1.00 -2.08 -0.59
CA ALA A 51 -2.10 -1.80 -1.48
C ALA A 51 -3.03 -3.03 -1.53
N ASN A 52 -4.30 -2.81 -1.22
CA ASN A 52 -5.33 -3.83 -1.36
C ASN A 52 -5.93 -3.73 -2.76
N SER A 53 -5.52 -4.64 -3.63
CA SER A 53 -6.00 -4.79 -5.01
C SER A 53 -6.83 -6.07 -5.18
N ASP A 54 -7.36 -6.61 -4.08
CA ASP A 54 -8.29 -7.73 -4.06
C ASP A 54 -9.73 -7.23 -4.28
N GLU A 55 -10.05 -6.95 -5.54
CA GLU A 55 -11.38 -6.50 -5.97
C GLU A 55 -12.30 -7.72 -6.19
N SER A 56 -12.81 -8.28 -5.09
CA SER A 56 -13.64 -9.51 -5.10
C SER A 56 -15.15 -9.27 -4.87
N GLU A 57 -15.57 -8.02 -4.65
CA GLU A 57 -17.00 -7.68 -4.53
C GLU A 57 -17.72 -7.75 -5.88
N PRO A 58 -18.85 -8.47 -6.00
CA PRO A 58 -19.59 -8.56 -7.26
C PRO A 58 -20.02 -7.19 -7.78
N GLY A 59 -19.69 -6.89 -9.05
CA GLY A 59 -20.03 -5.63 -9.71
C GLY A 59 -18.99 -4.52 -9.54
N THR A 60 -17.90 -4.75 -8.79
CA THR A 60 -16.81 -3.79 -8.61
C THR A 60 -15.65 -4.18 -9.54
N PHE A 61 -15.27 -3.27 -10.46
CA PHE A 61 -14.21 -3.46 -11.46
C PHE A 61 -13.39 -2.17 -11.71
N LYS A 62 -13.47 -1.23 -10.78
CA LYS A 62 -12.85 0.09 -10.87
C LYS A 62 -11.33 0.02 -10.68
N ASP A 63 -10.85 -0.86 -9.80
CA ASP A 63 -9.43 -0.93 -9.45
C ASP A 63 -8.68 -1.66 -10.56
N ARG A 64 -9.29 -2.72 -11.12
CA ARG A 64 -8.81 -3.38 -12.33
C ARG A 64 -8.61 -2.39 -13.48
N GLU A 65 -9.61 -1.55 -13.75
CA GLU A 65 -9.55 -0.58 -14.85
C GLU A 65 -8.39 0.43 -14.69
N ILE A 66 -8.14 0.90 -13.46
CA ILE A 66 -7.00 1.79 -13.19
C ILE A 66 -5.68 1.06 -13.43
N MET A 67 -5.53 -0.15 -12.89
CA MET A 67 -4.29 -0.91 -13.02
C MET A 67 -4.04 -1.36 -14.48
N GLU A 68 -5.08 -1.67 -15.26
CA GLU A 68 -4.92 -2.06 -16.67
C GLU A 68 -4.64 -0.87 -17.59
N ARG A 69 -5.32 0.27 -17.40
CA ARG A 69 -5.22 1.42 -18.32
C ARG A 69 -4.19 2.46 -17.91
N ASN A 70 -3.97 2.66 -16.61
CA ASN A 70 -3.02 3.64 -16.08
C ASN A 70 -2.26 3.12 -14.84
N PRO A 71 -1.46 2.07 -15.00
CA PRO A 71 -0.75 1.45 -13.88
C PRO A 71 0.26 2.38 -13.22
N PHE A 72 0.92 3.27 -13.98
CA PHE A 72 1.87 4.23 -13.40
C PHE A 72 1.18 5.21 -12.44
N GLN A 73 -0.07 5.58 -12.67
CA GLN A 73 -0.83 6.39 -11.71
C GLN A 73 -1.08 5.65 -10.40
N PHE A 74 -1.40 4.35 -10.49
CA PHE A 74 -1.54 3.50 -9.31
C PHE A 74 -0.21 3.36 -8.55
N LEU A 75 0.87 3.02 -9.26
CA LEU A 75 2.20 2.86 -8.69
C LEU A 75 2.73 4.16 -8.08
N GLU A 76 2.55 5.31 -8.75
CA GLU A 76 2.95 6.61 -8.21
C GLU A 76 2.22 6.91 -6.89
N GLY A 77 0.92 6.60 -6.82
CA GLY A 77 0.13 6.72 -5.59
C GLY A 77 0.64 5.83 -4.45
N LEU A 78 0.95 4.56 -4.74
CA LEU A 78 1.54 3.62 -3.79
C LEU A 78 2.92 4.10 -3.29
N MET A 79 3.73 4.63 -4.19
CA MET A 79 5.07 5.14 -3.87
C MET A 79 4.99 6.39 -2.98
N ILE A 80 4.07 7.31 -3.25
CA ILE A 80 3.82 8.50 -2.42
C ILE A 80 3.31 8.10 -1.02
N ALA A 81 2.36 7.15 -0.96
CA ALA A 81 1.85 6.64 0.32
C ALA A 81 2.96 5.97 1.15
N SER A 82 3.85 5.23 0.49
CA SER A 82 5.01 4.59 1.13
C SER A 82 5.99 5.61 1.68
N TYR A 83 6.24 6.70 0.93
CA TYR A 83 7.08 7.80 1.40
C TYR A 83 6.49 8.50 2.62
N ALA A 84 5.18 8.82 2.59
CA ALA A 84 4.47 9.41 3.72
C ALA A 84 4.51 8.50 4.95
N ALA A 85 4.42 7.19 4.73
CA ALA A 85 4.53 6.19 5.80
C ALA A 85 5.96 5.93 6.26
N GLN A 86 6.97 6.41 5.54
CA GLN A 86 8.39 6.07 5.73
C GLN A 86 8.64 4.55 5.66
N ALA A 87 7.91 3.86 4.79
CA ALA A 87 8.08 2.43 4.55
C ALA A 87 9.20 2.20 3.54
N SER A 88 10.04 1.19 3.80
CA SER A 88 11.09 0.77 2.85
C SER A 88 10.62 -0.29 1.86
N THR A 89 9.45 -0.88 2.12
CA THR A 89 8.89 -1.98 1.35
C THR A 89 7.38 -1.80 1.26
N ALA A 90 6.85 -1.92 0.05
CA ALA A 90 5.44 -1.93 -0.22
C ALA A 90 5.02 -3.23 -0.91
N TYR A 91 3.84 -3.72 -0.55
CA TYR A 91 3.21 -4.88 -1.17
C TYR A 91 1.95 -4.44 -1.90
N ASN A 92 1.74 -4.99 -3.08
CA ASN A 92 0.46 -4.90 -3.78
C ASN A 92 -0.18 -6.28 -3.75
N TYR A 93 -1.23 -6.44 -2.96
CA TYR A 93 -1.94 -7.71 -2.84
C TYR A 93 -3.04 -7.78 -3.88
N LEU A 94 -2.86 -8.62 -4.89
CA LEU A 94 -3.81 -8.83 -5.97
C LEU A 94 -4.56 -10.14 -5.76
N ARG A 95 -5.81 -10.19 -6.20
CA ARG A 95 -6.54 -11.45 -6.31
C ARG A 95 -5.84 -12.39 -7.31
N GLY A 96 -5.95 -13.70 -7.08
CA GLY A 96 -5.23 -14.71 -7.87
C GLY A 96 -5.61 -14.72 -9.35
N GLU A 97 -6.83 -14.30 -9.68
CA GLU A 97 -7.32 -14.21 -11.06
C GLU A 97 -6.66 -13.07 -11.86
N PHE A 98 -5.96 -12.15 -11.19
CA PHE A 98 -5.25 -11.03 -11.82
C PHE A 98 -3.78 -11.36 -12.16
N TRP A 99 -3.46 -12.63 -12.42
CA TRP A 99 -2.10 -13.08 -12.72
C TRP A 99 -1.48 -12.37 -13.94
N GLU A 100 -2.24 -12.13 -15.02
CA GLU A 100 -1.75 -11.37 -16.19
C GLU A 100 -1.44 -9.92 -15.82
N LEU A 101 -2.30 -9.32 -14.99
CA LEU A 101 -2.13 -7.94 -14.54
C LEU A 101 -0.93 -7.80 -13.61
N ALA A 102 -0.74 -8.76 -12.70
CA ALA A 102 0.44 -8.82 -11.84
C ALA A 102 1.73 -8.90 -12.66
N ALA A 103 1.79 -9.75 -13.68
CA ALA A 103 2.95 -9.85 -14.57
C ALA A 103 3.25 -8.53 -15.32
N ARG A 104 2.21 -7.80 -15.75
CA ARG A 104 2.36 -6.47 -16.37
C ARG A 104 2.89 -5.43 -15.37
N LEU A 105 2.35 -5.43 -14.15
CA LEU A 105 2.80 -4.56 -13.08
C LEU A 105 4.25 -4.88 -12.66
N ASP A 106 4.65 -6.14 -12.65
CA ASP A 106 6.04 -6.55 -12.38
C ASP A 106 7.01 -5.99 -13.43
N ALA A 107 6.62 -6.02 -14.71
CA ALA A 107 7.41 -5.40 -15.78
C ALA A 107 7.56 -3.88 -15.57
N GLN A 108 6.49 -3.20 -15.17
CA GLN A 108 6.51 -1.75 -14.91
C GLN A 108 7.28 -1.39 -13.64
N ILE A 109 7.21 -2.22 -12.61
CA ILE A 109 8.05 -2.09 -11.42
C ILE A 109 9.53 -2.21 -11.83
N ALA A 110 9.88 -3.17 -12.68
CA ALA A 110 11.24 -3.31 -13.20
C ALA A 110 11.69 -2.07 -14.00
N GLU A 111 10.82 -1.47 -14.80
CA GLU A 111 11.09 -0.20 -15.48
C GLU A 111 11.36 0.94 -14.49
N LEU A 112 10.60 1.03 -13.39
CA LEU A 112 10.80 2.03 -12.34
C LEU A 112 12.13 1.82 -11.59
N HIS A 113 12.55 0.56 -11.36
CA HIS A 113 13.87 0.26 -10.84
C HIS A 113 14.99 0.69 -11.81
N ALA A 114 14.85 0.38 -13.10
CA ALA A 114 15.81 0.79 -14.11
C ALA A 114 15.92 2.33 -14.23
N ALA A 115 14.81 3.04 -14.02
CA ALA A 115 14.76 4.49 -13.98
C ALA A 115 15.29 5.12 -12.67
N GLY A 116 15.67 4.32 -11.67
CA GLY A 116 16.12 4.81 -10.36
C GLY A 116 15.02 5.46 -9.52
N LEU A 117 13.75 5.17 -9.84
CA LEU A 117 12.58 5.63 -9.10
C LEU A 117 12.17 4.65 -7.99
N LEU A 118 12.66 3.41 -8.05
CA LEU A 118 12.55 2.39 -7.01
C LEU A 118 13.93 1.80 -6.71
N GLY A 119 14.08 1.21 -5.53
CA GLY A 119 15.32 0.61 -5.03
C GLY A 119 15.98 1.48 -3.95
N LYS A 120 17.31 1.46 -3.92
CA LYS A 120 18.11 2.16 -2.91
C LYS A 120 18.36 3.61 -3.32
N ASN A 121 18.32 4.51 -2.34
CA ASN A 121 18.63 5.95 -2.51
C ASN A 121 17.84 6.58 -3.68
N VAL A 122 16.52 6.41 -3.65
CA VAL A 122 15.61 6.87 -4.69
C VAL A 122 15.82 8.36 -4.95
N LEU A 123 15.97 8.73 -6.22
CA LEU A 123 16.19 10.10 -6.67
C LEU A 123 17.41 10.80 -6.01
N GLY A 124 18.41 10.03 -5.56
CA GLY A 124 19.61 10.55 -4.90
C GLY A 124 19.37 10.98 -3.44
N THR A 125 18.22 10.65 -2.86
CA THR A 125 17.91 10.88 -1.44
C THR A 125 18.36 9.70 -0.57
N GLN A 126 18.19 9.79 0.76
CA GLN A 126 18.41 8.65 1.66
C GLN A 126 17.23 7.67 1.72
N TYR A 127 16.10 8.01 1.08
CA TYR A 127 14.91 7.17 1.05
C TYR A 127 15.11 5.99 0.10
N SER A 128 14.65 4.81 0.51
CA SER A 128 14.68 3.60 -0.31
C SER A 128 13.30 2.96 -0.28
N LEU A 129 12.86 2.44 -1.41
CA LEU A 129 11.55 1.80 -1.54
C LEU A 129 11.64 0.64 -2.52
N ASP A 130 11.19 -0.52 -2.10
CA ASP A 130 10.95 -1.66 -2.98
C ASP A 130 9.45 -1.97 -3.02
N VAL A 131 8.97 -2.45 -4.17
CA VAL A 131 7.54 -2.75 -4.40
C VAL A 131 7.40 -4.18 -4.90
N HIS A 132 6.56 -4.97 -4.26
CA HIS A 132 6.34 -6.37 -4.63
C HIS A 132 4.87 -6.65 -4.88
N ASN A 133 4.55 -7.27 -6.01
CA ASN A 133 3.23 -7.84 -6.22
C ASN A 133 3.11 -9.18 -5.49
N HIS A 134 1.99 -9.41 -4.82
CA HIS A 134 1.66 -10.66 -4.15
C HIS A 134 0.30 -11.14 -4.66
N LEU A 135 0.28 -12.32 -5.28
CA LEU A 135 -0.94 -12.95 -5.75
C LEU A 135 -1.55 -13.79 -4.63
N GLY A 136 -2.80 -13.46 -4.27
CA GLY A 136 -3.61 -14.30 -3.39
C GLY A 136 -4.11 -15.58 -4.08
N ALA A 137 -4.72 -16.47 -3.31
CA ALA A 137 -5.24 -17.75 -3.79
C ALA A 137 -6.76 -17.73 -4.13
N GLY A 138 -7.33 -16.56 -4.42
CA GLY A 138 -8.75 -16.42 -4.83
C GLY A 138 -9.76 -16.55 -3.68
N ALA A 139 -9.43 -16.02 -2.49
CA ALA A 139 -10.31 -16.08 -1.32
C ALA A 139 -10.86 -14.69 -0.96
N TYR A 140 -12.18 -14.48 -1.14
CA TYR A 140 -12.89 -13.22 -0.85
C TYR A 140 -12.59 -12.62 0.53
N ILE A 141 -12.38 -13.48 1.55
CA ILE A 141 -12.09 -13.05 2.92
C ILE A 141 -10.76 -12.29 3.04
N CYS A 142 -9.83 -12.50 2.10
CA CYS A 142 -8.53 -11.83 2.07
C CYS A 142 -8.62 -10.35 1.65
N GLY A 143 -9.79 -9.88 1.19
CA GLY A 143 -10.03 -8.46 0.96
C GLY A 143 -10.21 -7.65 2.24
N GLU A 144 -10.41 -8.30 3.39
CA GLU A 144 -10.44 -7.63 4.70
C GLU A 144 -9.01 -7.33 5.18
N GLU A 145 -8.77 -6.10 5.66
CA GLU A 145 -7.43 -5.58 5.99
C GLU A 145 -6.61 -6.49 6.92
N SER A 146 -7.25 -7.13 7.90
CA SER A 146 -6.58 -7.99 8.88
C SER A 146 -6.29 -9.39 8.31
N ALA A 147 -7.22 -9.94 7.53
CA ALA A 147 -7.05 -11.22 6.84
C ALA A 147 -6.00 -11.14 5.72
N LEU A 148 -5.91 -10.00 5.04
CA LEU A 148 -4.92 -9.72 4.00
C LEU A 148 -3.49 -9.83 4.57
N LEU A 149 -3.25 -9.24 5.75
CA LEU A 149 -1.95 -9.29 6.40
C LEU A 149 -1.56 -10.72 6.79
N GLU A 150 -2.50 -11.52 7.28
CA GLU A 150 -2.26 -12.93 7.59
C GLU A 150 -1.94 -13.74 6.32
N SER A 151 -2.66 -13.47 5.23
CA SER A 151 -2.43 -14.11 3.91
C SER A 151 -1.02 -13.82 3.38
N ILE A 152 -0.57 -12.56 3.44
CA ILE A 152 0.80 -12.16 3.04
C ILE A 152 1.86 -12.84 3.91
N GLU A 153 1.58 -13.02 5.21
CA GLU A 153 2.47 -13.74 6.13
C GLU A 153 2.48 -15.28 5.91
N GLY A 154 1.71 -15.80 4.93
CA GLY A 154 1.63 -17.22 4.61
C GLY A 154 0.74 -18.03 5.55
N LYS A 155 -0.07 -17.37 6.38
CA LYS A 155 -1.03 -18.00 7.29
C LYS A 155 -2.41 -18.10 6.61
N LEU A 156 -3.34 -18.81 7.25
CA LEU A 156 -4.73 -18.82 6.80
C LEU A 156 -5.29 -17.38 6.84
N GLY A 157 -5.89 -16.92 5.74
CA GLY A 157 -6.50 -15.59 5.61
C GLY A 157 -7.77 -15.42 6.44
N GLN A 158 -7.67 -15.60 7.76
CA GLN A 158 -8.75 -15.40 8.72
C GLN A 158 -8.60 -14.00 9.34
N PRO A 159 -9.69 -13.23 9.48
CA PRO A 159 -9.62 -11.93 10.13
C PRO A 159 -9.06 -12.05 11.55
N ARG A 160 -8.06 -11.22 11.89
CA ARG A 160 -7.62 -11.11 13.28
C ARG A 160 -8.81 -10.61 14.13
N LEU A 161 -9.05 -11.25 15.26
CA LEU A 161 -10.03 -10.77 16.24
C LEU A 161 -9.63 -9.34 16.63
N LYS A 162 -10.44 -8.34 16.28
CA LYS A 162 -10.28 -6.98 16.81
C LYS A 162 -10.58 -7.07 18.30
N PRO A 163 -9.58 -6.93 19.21
CA PRO A 163 -9.91 -6.70 20.61
C PRO A 163 -10.69 -5.38 20.68
N PRO A 164 -11.44 -5.10 21.76
CA PRO A 164 -11.93 -3.74 21.99
C PRO A 164 -10.73 -2.80 21.83
N PHE A 165 -10.89 -1.63 21.21
CA PHE A 165 -9.80 -0.65 21.10
C PHE A 165 -9.59 0.00 22.48
N PRO A 166 -8.50 -0.30 23.21
CA PRO A 166 -7.79 0.71 23.94
C PRO A 166 -6.45 0.98 23.25
N LEU A 167 -6.03 2.24 23.29
CA LEU A 167 -4.85 2.83 22.64
C LEU A 167 -3.48 2.15 22.95
N THR A 168 -3.41 1.02 23.66
CA THR A 168 -2.17 0.55 24.30
C THR A 168 -2.07 -0.98 24.51
N ALA A 169 -2.61 -1.84 23.65
CA ALA A 169 -2.42 -3.29 23.79
C ALA A 169 -1.53 -3.88 22.69
N ALA A 170 -0.27 -4.15 23.08
CA ALA A 170 0.75 -4.83 22.29
C ALA A 170 0.34 -6.25 21.88
N CYS A 171 0.62 -6.61 20.63
CA CYS A 171 0.72 -7.99 20.17
C CYS A 171 2.14 -8.24 19.65
N THR A 172 2.66 -9.37 20.08
CA THR A 172 4.02 -9.89 19.89
C THR A 172 4.38 -10.04 18.42
N GLY A 173 5.62 -9.66 18.08
CA GLY A 173 6.35 -10.35 17.03
C GLY A 173 6.95 -9.54 15.89
N SER A 174 6.47 -8.35 15.53
CA SER A 174 7.18 -7.36 14.68
C SER A 174 6.35 -6.09 14.46
N PRO A 175 6.96 -4.96 14.08
CA PRO A 175 6.31 -3.65 13.94
C PRO A 175 5.31 -3.56 12.79
N ARG A 176 4.27 -2.76 12.98
CA ARG A 176 3.39 -2.24 11.91
C ARG A 176 3.86 -0.86 11.49
#